data_AF-A0A524J839-F1
#
_entry.id   AF-A0A524J839-F1
#
_cell.length_a   1.000
_cell.length_b   1.000
_cell.length_c   1.000
_cell.angle_alpha   90.00
_cell.angle_beta   90.00
_cell.angle_gamma   90.00
#
_symmetry.space_group_name_H-M   'P 1'
#
loop_
_entity.id
_entity.type
_entity.pdbx_description
1 polymer ?
#
loop_
_entity_poly.entity_id
_entity_poly.type
_entity_poly.pdbx_seq_one_letter_code
_entity_poly.pdbx_strand_id
1 'polypeptide(L)' 'MSGPRSPSIVLVDDHELFRSGVRAELEGRVEILGEAGSVEEAVGLILERKPDVVLL' A
#
# COMPACT_ATOMS: atom_id res chain seq x y z
N MET A 1 25.54 8.88 0.49
CA MET A 1 24.80 7.84 -0.25
C MET A 1 23.60 7.48 0.60
N SER A 2 22.38 7.85 0.20
CA SER A 2 21.18 7.49 1.00
C SER A 2 21.10 5.97 1.11
N GLY A 3 20.85 5.47 2.32
CA GLY A 3 20.51 4.07 2.53
C GLY A 3 19.27 3.67 1.71
N PRO A 4 18.93 2.37 1.66
CA PRO A 4 17.72 1.93 0.97
C PRO A 4 16.52 2.66 1.56
N ARG A 5 15.76 3.39 0.72
CA ARG A 5 14.46 3.93 1.12
C ARG A 5 13.52 2.76 1.35
N SER A 6 12.72 2.82 2.42
CA SER A 6 11.61 1.87 2.61
C SER A 6 10.72 1.92 1.36
N PRO A 7 10.33 0.76 0.77
CA PRO A 7 9.48 0.75 -0.40
C PRO A 7 8.11 1.31 -0.03
N SER A 8 7.56 2.14 -0.92
CA SER A 8 6.23 2.71 -0.76
C SER A 8 5.18 1.81 -1.39
N ILE A 9 4.07 1.57 -0.70
CA ILE A 9 3.06 0.59 -1.10
C ILE A 9 1.63 1.13 -1.05
N VAL A 10 0.76 0.54 -1.86
CA VAL A 10 -0.71 0.65 -1.75
C VAL A 10 -1.28 -0.74 -1.54
N LEU A 11 -2.19 -0.88 -0.56
CA LEU A 11 -2.92 -2.12 -0.28
C LEU A 11 -4.28 -2.09 -0.99
N VAL A 12 -4.63 -3.16 -1.71
CA VAL A 12 -5.89 -3.26 -2.46
C VAL A 12 -6.55 -4.58 -2.12
N ASP A 13 -7.62 -4.55 -1.33
CA ASP A 13 -8.40 -5.73 -0.97
C ASP A 13 -9.80 -5.30 -0.53
N ASP A 14 -10.84 -6.04 -0.91
CA ASP A 14 -12.24 -5.74 -0.59
C ASP A 14 -12.61 -6.01 0.88
N HIS A 15 -11.72 -6.63 1.66
CA HIS A 15 -11.91 -6.99 3.06
C HIS A 15 -11.03 -6.15 4.02
N GLU A 16 -11.67 -5.39 4.91
CA GLU A 16 -10.97 -4.57 5.92
C GLU A 16 -10.08 -5.39 6.87
N LEU A 17 -10.50 -6.63 7.18
CA LEU A 17 -9.74 -7.54 8.04
C LEU A 17 -8.37 -7.89 7.45
N PHE A 18 -8.32 -8.11 6.13
CA PHE A 18 -7.07 -8.44 5.44
C PHE A 18 -6.11 -7.26 5.46
N ARG A 19 -6.59 -6.07 5.08
CA ARG A 19 -5.77 -4.84 5.08
C ARG A 19 -5.23 -4.51 6.48
N SER A 20 -6.05 -4.70 7.52
CA SER A 20 -5.63 -4.51 8.91
C SER A 20 -4.51 -5.47 9.32
N GLY A 21 -4.63 -6.76 8.95
CA GLY A 21 -3.59 -7.76 9.22
C GLY A 21 -2.29 -7.48 8.48
N VAL A 22 -2.37 -7.17 7.18
CA VAL A 22 -1.19 -6.86 6.36
C VAL A 22 -0.49 -5.59 6.86
N ARG A 23 -1.26 -4.55 7.22
CA ARG A 23 -0.71 -3.31 7.79
C ARG A 23 0.09 -3.58 9.07
N ALA A 24 -0.42 -4.42 9.97
CA ALA A 24 0.27 -4.77 11.20
C ALA A 24 1.58 -5.54 10.93
N GLU A 25 1.57 -6.48 9.98
CA GLU A 25 2.77 -7.26 9.62
C GLU A 25 3.86 -6.42 8.93
N LEU A 26 3.46 -5.40 8.18
CA LEU A 26 4.36 -4.54 7.40
C LEU A 26 4.79 -3.26 8.14
N GLU A 27 4.31 -3.05 9.37
CA GLU A 27 4.64 -1.87 10.17
C GLU A 27 6.17 -1.71 10.32
N GLY A 28 6.67 -0.51 10.02
CA GLY A 28 8.09 -0.16 10.09
C GLY A 28 8.97 -0.77 8.98
N ARG A 29 8.42 -1.59 8.07
CA ARG A 29 9.15 -2.19 6.94
C ARG A 29 8.93 -1.45 5.62
N VAL A 30 7.77 -0.81 5.46
CA VAL A 30 7.32 -0.15 4.23
C VAL A 30 6.63 1.17 4.56
N GLU A 31 6.46 2.02 3.56
CA GLU A 31 5.66 3.24 3.65
C GLU A 31 4.29 2.99 3.00
N ILE A 32 3.21 2.92 3.78
CA ILE A 32 1.86 2.71 3.24
C ILE A 32 1.29 4.05 2.78
N LEU A 33 1.15 4.23 1.46
CA LEU A 33 0.64 5.46 0.84
C LEU A 33 -0.89 5.51 0.78
N GLY A 34 -1.56 4.37 0.92
CA GLY A 34 -3.02 4.28 0.88
C GLY A 34 -3.55 2.85 0.89
N GLU A 35 -4.86 2.73 1.08
CA GLU A 35 -5.61 1.49 0.97
C GLU A 35 -6.78 1.70 0.00
N ALA A 36 -7.16 0.65 -0.72
CA ALA A 36 -8.33 0.64 -1.59
C ALA A 36 -9.17 -0.63 -1.37
N GLY A 37 -10.49 -0.48 -1.41
CA GLY A 37 -11.45 -1.58 -1.39
C GLY A 37 -12.00 -1.97 -2.77
N SER A 38 -11.73 -1.16 -3.80
CA SER A 38 -12.17 -1.43 -5.18
C SER A 38 -11.07 -1.10 -6.19
N VAL A 39 -11.26 -1.58 -7.42
CA VAL A 39 -10.34 -1.32 -8.54
C VAL A 39 -10.31 0.17 -8.88
N GLU A 40 -11.46 0.84 -8.88
CA GLU A 40 -11.56 2.27 -9.20
C GLU A 40 -10.79 3.13 -8.20
N GLU A 41 -10.93 2.83 -6.91
CA GLU A 41 -10.20 3.51 -5.84
C GLU A 41 -8.68 3.23 -5.94
N ALA A 42 -8.31 1.96 -6.19
CA ALA A 42 -6.92 1.54 -6.34
C ALA A 42 -6.24 2.26 -7.50
N VAL A 43 -6.88 2.31 -8.68
CA VAL A 43 -6.33 2.98 -9.86
C VAL A 43 -6.13 4.47 -9.60
N GLY A 44 -7.10 5.13 -8.95
CA GLY A 44 -6.97 6.54 -8.55
C GLY A 44 -5.76 6.77 -7.64
N LEU A 45 -5.65 5.97 -6.57
CA LEU A 45 -4.55 6.07 -5.60
C LEU A 45 -3.18 5.78 -6.23
N ILE A 46 -3.08 4.77 -7.09
CA ILE A 46 -1.82 4.40 -7.76
C ILE A 46 -1.35 5.55 -8.67
N LEU A 47 -2.26 6.14 -9.45
CA LEU A 47 -1.92 7.24 -10.36
C LEU A 47 -1.53 8.52 -9.61
N GLU A 48 -2.18 8.81 -8.48
CA GLU A 48 -1.87 9.98 -7.65
C GLU A 48 -0.56 9.79 -6.86
N ARG A 49 -0.41 8.64 -6.20
CA ARG A 49 0.66 8.40 -5.20
C ARG A 49 1.91 7.75 -5.77
N LYS A 50 1.82 7.08 -6.93
CA LYS A 50 2.91 6.40 -7.63
C LYS A 50 3.75 5.50 -6.69
N PRO A 51 3.13 4.50 -6.02
CA PRO A 51 3.84 3.59 -5.13
C PRO A 51 4.87 2.75 -5.88
N ASP A 52 5.86 2.25 -5.16
CA ASP A 52 6.85 1.29 -5.68
C ASP A 52 6.22 -0.11 -5.88
N VAL A 53 5.26 -0.48 -5.03
CA VAL A 53 4.58 -1.79 -5.06
C VAL A 53 3.08 -1.63 -4.80
N VAL A 54 2.27 -2.42 -5.52
CA VAL A 54 0.84 -2.58 -5.24
C VAL A 54 0.66 -3.99 -4.70
N LEU A 55 0.07 -4.11 -3.51
CA LEU A 55 -0.25 -5.38 -2.89
C LEU A 55 -1.75 -5.62 -3.04
N LEU A 56 -2.08 -6.69 -3.77
CA LEU A 56 -3.44 -7.16 -4.04
C LEU A 56 -3.85 -8.24 -3.03
#